data_AF-A0A4S2RB11-F1
#
_entry.id   AF-A0A4S2RB11-F1
#
_cell.length_a   1.000
_cell.length_b   1.000
_cell.length_c   1.000
_cell.angle_alpha   90.00
_cell.angle_beta   90.00
_cell.angle_gamma   90.00
#
_symmetry.space_group_name_H-M   'P 1'
#
loop_
_entity.id
_entity.type
_entity.pdbx_description
1 polymer ?
#
loop_
_entity_poly.entity_id
_entity_poly.type
_entity_poly.pdbx_seq_one_letter_code
_entity_poly.pdbx_strand_id
1 'polypeptide(L)'
;MTARPYRRRGRSVQARFLVRELPGITVSADDDGVRDAEGRDTLAQAARRAAERTLAEAGRGYLGGRLELRTHGGGVRGRRALHDAAGRAATLAVTATLRGDDTGVSVRATRRPR
;
A
#
# COMPACT_ATOMS: atom_id res chain seq x y z
N MET A 1 -4.62 19.87 30.11
CA MET A 1 -4.17 18.51 29.74
C MET A 1 -5.26 17.82 28.94
N THR A 2 -5.22 17.88 27.62
CA THR A 2 -6.21 17.20 26.76
C THR A 2 -5.76 15.77 26.48
N ALA A 3 -6.41 14.81 27.14
CA ALA A 3 -6.21 13.39 26.91
C ALA A 3 -6.57 13.06 25.46
N ARG A 4 -5.57 12.68 24.66
CA ARG A 4 -5.77 12.24 23.27
C ARG A 4 -6.53 10.91 23.28
N PRO A 5 -7.63 10.78 22.53
CA PRO A 5 -8.45 9.57 22.55
C PRO A 5 -7.64 8.38 22.02
N TYR A 6 -7.48 7.37 22.87
CA TYR A 6 -6.87 6.08 22.55
C TYR A 6 -7.80 5.34 21.57
N ARG A 7 -7.76 5.70 20.28
CA ARG A 7 -8.46 4.94 19.23
C ARG A 7 -7.89 3.53 19.23
N ARG A 8 -8.73 2.51 19.42
CA ARG A 8 -8.42 1.13 19.02
C ARG A 8 -7.88 1.18 17.59
N ARG A 9 -6.56 1.09 17.43
CA ARG A 9 -5.87 1.27 16.15
C ARG A 9 -6.25 0.11 15.24
N GLY A 10 -7.29 0.30 14.42
CA GLY A 10 -7.51 -0.54 13.26
C GLY A 10 -6.27 -0.48 12.37
N ARG A 11 -5.86 -1.62 11.81
CA ARG A 11 -4.71 -1.65 10.90
C ARG A 11 -5.07 -0.94 9.61
N SER A 12 -4.20 -0.09 9.10
CA SER A 12 -4.39 0.59 7.83
C SER A 12 -3.09 0.63 7.03
N VAL A 13 -3.23 0.56 5.71
CA VAL A 13 -2.16 0.76 4.74
C VAL A 13 -2.48 2.01 3.96
N GLN A 14 -1.59 2.99 4.03
CA GLN A 14 -1.59 4.13 3.13
C GLN A 14 -0.68 3.83 1.95
N ALA A 15 -1.11 4.18 0.75
CA ALA A 15 -0.34 4.06 -0.48
C ALA A 15 -0.40 5.36 -1.27
N ARG A 16 0.74 5.79 -1.80
CA ARG A 16 0.82 6.90 -2.77
C ARG A 16 1.62 6.42 -3.97
N PHE A 17 1.11 6.69 -5.17
CA PHE A 17 1.78 6.32 -6.40
C PHE A 17 2.22 7.58 -7.15
N LEU A 18 3.45 7.56 -7.64
CA LEU A 18 4.05 8.60 -8.46
C LEU A 18 4.50 7.94 -9.76
N VAL A 19 3.90 8.33 -10.88
CA VAL A 19 4.29 7.82 -12.20
C VAL A 19 5.71 8.28 -12.53
N ARG A 20 6.50 7.38 -13.12
CA ARG A 20 7.80 7.70 -13.73
C ARG A 20 7.81 7.14 -15.15
N GLU A 21 8.40 7.89 -16.07
CA GLU A 21 8.53 7.48 -17.48
C GLU A 21 9.55 6.36 -17.68
N LEU A 22 10.33 6.03 -16.65
CA LEU A 22 11.21 4.87 -16.64
C LEU A 22 10.43 3.61 -16.31
N PRO A 23 10.68 2.48 -17.02
CA PRO A 23 10.01 1.22 -16.74
C PRO A 23 10.38 0.69 -15.35
N GLY A 24 9.39 0.07 -14.69
CA GLY A 24 9.56 -0.60 -13.40
C GLY A 24 9.04 0.20 -12.21
N ILE A 25 8.50 -0.52 -11.22
CA ILE A 25 7.93 0.06 -10.00
C ILE A 25 8.91 -0.12 -8.84
N THR A 26 9.37 1.00 -8.28
CA THR A 26 10.11 1.03 -7.01
C THR A 26 9.13 1.17 -5.86
N VAL A 27 9.17 0.28 -4.89
CA VAL A 27 8.32 0.36 -3.69
C VAL A 27 9.14 0.79 -2.49
N SER A 28 8.73 1.85 -1.80
CA SER A 28 9.27 2.26 -0.51
C SER A 28 8.23 1.94 0.57
N ALA A 29 8.53 1.01 1.46
CA ALA A 29 7.64 0.66 2.58
C ALA A 29 8.19 1.22 3.89
N ASP A 30 7.47 2.18 4.46
CA ASP A 30 7.70 2.72 5.79
C ASP A 30 6.72 2.04 6.77
N ASP A 31 7.21 1.56 7.91
CA ASP A 31 6.41 0.71 8.79
C ASP A 31 6.59 1.10 10.26
N ASP A 32 5.51 1.55 10.90
CA ASP A 32 5.47 1.90 12.32
C ASP A 32 5.39 0.67 13.25
N GLY A 33 5.33 -0.58 12.74
CA GLY A 33 4.99 -1.74 13.58
C GLY A 33 5.39 -3.14 13.13
N VAL A 34 6.01 -3.34 11.97
CA VAL A 34 6.54 -4.61 11.48
C VAL A 34 8.06 -4.62 11.69
N ARG A 35 8.50 -5.30 12.75
CA ARG A 35 9.92 -5.39 13.14
C ARG A 35 10.77 -6.28 12.23
N ASP A 36 10.15 -7.06 11.34
CA ASP A 36 10.84 -8.08 10.54
C ASP A 36 11.00 -7.60 9.08
N ALA A 37 12.24 -7.51 8.59
CA ALA A 37 12.57 -7.11 7.21
C ALA A 37 11.85 -7.98 6.16
N GLU A 38 11.77 -9.30 6.40
CA GLU A 38 11.05 -10.28 5.59
C GLU A 38 9.55 -9.93 5.41
N GLY A 39 8.93 -9.37 6.46
CA GLY A 39 7.54 -8.93 6.44
C GLY A 39 7.33 -7.76 5.49
N ARG A 40 8.26 -6.79 5.52
CA ARG A 40 8.25 -5.60 4.67
C ARG A 40 8.46 -5.94 3.21
N ASP A 41 9.40 -6.83 2.90
CA ASP A 41 9.70 -7.22 1.52
C ASP A 41 8.52 -7.93 0.86
N THR A 42 7.89 -8.87 1.58
CA THR A 42 6.69 -9.54 1.05
C THR A 42 5.53 -8.57 0.83
N LEU A 43 5.38 -7.55 1.68
CA LEU A 43 4.33 -6.53 1.55
C LEU A 43 4.56 -5.64 0.34
N ALA A 44 5.81 -5.18 0.19
CA ALA A 44 6.24 -4.40 -0.95
C ALA A 44 6.06 -5.17 -2.26
N GLN A 45 6.37 -6.47 -2.28
CA GLN A 45 6.13 -7.33 -3.44
C GLN A 45 4.64 -7.48 -3.78
N ALA A 46 3.77 -7.68 -2.78
CA ALA A 46 2.33 -7.79 -3.03
C ALA A 46 1.76 -6.49 -3.65
N ALA A 47 2.16 -5.35 -3.11
CA ALA A 47 1.76 -4.04 -3.62
C ALA A 47 2.34 -3.76 -5.02
N ARG A 48 3.61 -4.13 -5.26
CA ARG A 48 4.27 -4.01 -6.56
C ARG A 48 3.52 -4.77 -7.65
N ARG A 49 3.24 -6.06 -7.41
CA ARG A 49 2.52 -6.91 -8.38
C ARG A 49 1.13 -6.37 -8.68
N ALA A 50 0.43 -5.86 -7.67
CA ALA A 50 -0.87 -5.24 -7.86
C ALA A 50 -0.77 -3.97 -8.73
N ALA A 51 0.22 -3.11 -8.48
CA ALA A 51 0.44 -1.90 -9.25
C ALA A 51 0.86 -2.19 -10.71
N GLU A 52 1.80 -3.12 -10.92
CA GLU A 52 2.23 -3.55 -12.26
C GLU A 52 1.05 -4.11 -13.06
N ARG A 53 0.23 -4.96 -12.43
CA ARG A 53 -0.99 -5.49 -13.03
C ARG A 53 -1.97 -4.39 -13.39
N THR A 54 -2.24 -3.44 -12.48
CA THR A 54 -3.16 -2.33 -12.76
C THR A 54 -2.67 -1.44 -13.90
N LEU A 55 -1.36 -1.17 -13.99
CA LEU A 55 -0.79 -0.44 -15.13
C LEU A 55 -0.93 -1.22 -16.44
N ALA A 56 -0.66 -2.53 -16.43
CA ALA A 56 -0.82 -3.38 -17.60
C ALA A 56 -2.28 -3.43 -18.07
N GLU A 57 -3.24 -3.61 -17.16
CA GLU A 57 -4.68 -3.60 -17.45
C GLU A 57 -5.16 -2.24 -18.00
N ALA A 58 -4.50 -1.14 -17.62
CA ALA A 58 -4.77 0.20 -18.15
C ALA A 58 -4.05 0.51 -19.48
N GLY A 59 -3.35 -0.46 -20.08
CA GLY A 59 -2.56 -0.26 -21.31
C GLY A 59 -1.29 0.58 -21.11
N ARG A 60 -0.85 0.76 -19.85
CA ARG A 60 0.31 1.57 -19.46
C ARG A 60 1.43 0.73 -18.82
N GLY A 61 1.54 -0.53 -19.20
CA GLY A 61 2.57 -1.44 -18.68
C GLY A 61 4.02 -1.04 -19.00
N TYR A 62 4.21 -0.09 -19.93
CA TYR A 62 5.51 0.52 -20.22
C TYR A 62 5.91 1.60 -19.20
N LEU A 63 4.96 2.14 -18.43
CA LEU A 63 5.23 3.11 -17.38
C LEU A 63 5.68 2.41 -16.11
N GLY A 64 6.63 3.03 -15.42
CA GLY A 64 6.99 2.68 -14.07
C GLY A 64 6.52 3.72 -13.07
N GLY A 65 7.10 3.67 -11.88
CA GLY A 65 6.75 4.62 -10.84
C GLY A 65 7.37 4.33 -9.50
N ARG A 66 7.12 5.24 -8.56
CA ARG A 66 7.41 5.06 -7.15
C ARG A 66 6.11 4.83 -6.41
N LEU A 67 6.02 3.72 -5.69
CA LEU A 67 4.93 3.41 -4.78
C LEU A 67 5.43 3.57 -3.35
N GLU A 68 4.88 4.52 -2.63
CA GLU A 68 5.15 4.70 -1.20
C GLU A 68 4.05 4.03 -0.40
N LEU A 69 4.43 3.11 0.48
CA LEU A 69 3.54 2.41 1.39
C LEU A 69 3.86 2.82 2.81
N ARG A 70 2.82 3.15 3.59
CA ARG A 70 2.93 3.34 5.03
C ARG A 70 1.94 2.46 5.73
N THR A 71 2.39 1.63 6.65
CA THR A 71 1.46 0.84 7.48
C THR A 71 1.35 1.44 8.87
N HIS A 72 0.12 1.45 9.39
CA HIS A 72 -0.16 1.91 10.74
C HIS A 72 -0.93 0.83 11.50
N GLY A 73 -0.45 0.50 12.71
CA GLY A 73 -1.06 -0.46 13.63
C GLY A 73 -0.28 -1.78 13.74
N GLY A 74 0.58 -1.86 14.76
CA GLY A 74 1.53 -2.97 14.95
C GLY A 74 0.91 -4.26 15.48
N GLY A 75 1.36 -5.39 14.93
CA GLY A 75 1.16 -6.74 15.47
C GLY A 75 1.08 -7.82 14.39
N VAL A 76 1.86 -8.89 14.55
CA VAL A 76 2.07 -10.04 13.62
C VAL A 76 0.77 -10.76 13.19
N ARG A 77 -0.32 -10.62 13.95
CA ARG A 77 -1.59 -11.35 13.73
C ARG A 77 -2.43 -10.80 12.58
N GLY A 78 -2.07 -11.07 11.32
CA GLY A 78 -2.93 -10.73 10.17
C GLY A 78 -2.20 -10.37 8.89
N ARG A 79 -1.00 -10.92 8.69
CA ARG A 79 -0.14 -10.69 7.52
C ARG A 79 -0.90 -10.77 6.20
N ARG A 80 -1.78 -11.76 6.02
CA ARG A 80 -2.62 -11.88 4.80
C ARG A 80 -3.56 -10.70 4.58
N ALA A 81 -4.26 -10.24 5.63
CA ALA A 81 -5.17 -9.09 5.51
C ALA A 81 -4.40 -7.78 5.25
N LEU A 82 -3.17 -7.68 5.73
CA LEU A 82 -2.28 -6.56 5.44
C LEU A 82 -1.79 -6.58 3.99
N HIS A 83 -1.41 -7.75 3.47
CA HIS A 83 -1.06 -7.94 2.05
C HIS A 83 -2.22 -7.61 1.13
N ASP A 84 -3.41 -8.10 1.44
CA ASP A 84 -4.62 -7.80 0.67
C ASP A 84 -4.94 -6.30 0.70
N ALA A 85 -4.78 -5.64 1.86
CA ALA A 85 -4.96 -4.21 1.99
C ALA A 85 -3.90 -3.41 1.21
N ALA A 86 -2.64 -3.86 1.22
CA ALA A 86 -1.57 -3.22 0.46
C ALA A 86 -1.75 -3.35 -1.05
N GLY A 87 -2.14 -4.53 -1.54
CA GLY A 87 -2.48 -4.73 -2.94
C GLY A 87 -3.64 -3.82 -3.36
N ARG A 88 -4.71 -3.75 -2.56
CA ARG A 88 -5.84 -2.83 -2.80
C ARG A 88 -5.43 -1.37 -2.78
N ALA A 89 -4.63 -0.96 -1.80
CA ALA A 89 -4.14 0.41 -1.68
C ALA A 89 -3.29 0.79 -2.90
N ALA A 90 -2.44 -0.12 -3.38
CA ALA A 90 -1.63 0.08 -4.57
C ALA A 90 -2.48 0.24 -5.84
N THR A 91 -3.45 -0.65 -6.07
CA THR A 91 -4.38 -0.54 -7.21
C THR A 91 -5.17 0.77 -7.18
N LEU A 92 -5.66 1.18 -6.02
CA LEU A 92 -6.38 2.44 -5.87
C LEU A 92 -5.48 3.65 -6.10
N ALA A 93 -4.26 3.65 -5.55
CA ALA A 93 -3.30 4.73 -5.75
C ALA A 93 -2.91 4.88 -7.22
N VAL A 94 -2.61 3.77 -7.92
CA VAL A 94 -2.33 3.80 -9.36
C VAL A 94 -3.53 4.33 -10.15
N THR A 95 -4.73 3.85 -9.84
CA THR A 95 -5.96 4.29 -10.52
C THR A 95 -6.22 5.77 -10.29
N ALA A 96 -6.00 6.28 -9.07
CA ALA A 96 -6.11 7.70 -8.74
C ALA A 96 -5.10 8.52 -9.56
N THR A 97 -3.84 8.09 -9.60
CA THR A 97 -2.80 8.80 -10.37
C THR A 97 -3.07 8.81 -11.87
N LEU A 98 -3.61 7.71 -12.42
CA LEU A 98 -4.04 7.66 -13.82
C LEU A 98 -5.20 8.60 -14.12
N ARG A 99 -6.00 8.97 -13.11
CA ARG A 99 -7.05 9.99 -13.20
C ARG A 99 -6.55 11.41 -12.93
N GLY A 100 -5.25 11.59 -12.68
CA GLY A 100 -4.64 12.88 -12.34
C GLY A 100 -4.66 13.24 -10.86
N ASP A 101 -5.00 12.28 -9.98
CA ASP A 101 -5.03 12.46 -8.53
C ASP A 101 -3.79 11.81 -7.88
N ASP A 102 -2.93 12.63 -7.28
CA ASP A 102 -1.70 12.19 -6.63
C ASP A 102 -1.83 12.09 -5.10
N THR A 103 -3.05 12.24 -4.57
CA THR A 103 -3.31 12.15 -3.14
C THR A 103 -3.11 10.72 -2.63
N GLY A 104 -2.55 10.60 -1.43
CA GLY A 104 -2.30 9.29 -0.81
C GLY A 104 -3.61 8.60 -0.40
N VAL A 105 -3.81 7.38 -0.87
CA VAL A 105 -4.98 6.54 -0.57
C VAL A 105 -4.75 5.77 0.73
N SER A 106 -5.76 5.68 1.60
CA SER A 106 -5.69 4.87 2.83
C SER A 106 -6.73 3.75 2.83
N VAL A 107 -6.28 2.51 3.04
CA VAL A 107 -7.12 1.31 3.09
C VAL A 107 -7.00 0.66 4.46
N ARG A 108 -8.14 0.31 5.07
CA ARG A 108 -8.14 -0.46 6.32
C ARG A 108 -7.89 -1.93 6.03
N ALA A 109 -6.96 -2.53 6.75
CA ALA A 109 -6.75 -3.97 6.79
C ALA A 109 -7.80 -4.61 7.70
N THR A 110 -9.00 -4.82 7.14
CA THR A 110 -10.06 -5.59 7.79
C THR A 110 -9.80 -7.08 7.59
N ARG A 111 -9.87 -7.89 8.65
CA ARG A 111 -10.06 -9.33 8.49
C ARG A 111 -11.41 -9.51 7.79
N ARG A 112 -11.41 -10.06 6.56
CA ARG A 112 -12.64 -10.56 5.95
C ARG A 112 -13.23 -11.60 6.93
N PRO A 113 -14.49 -11.50 7.37
CA PRO A 113 -15.13 -12.64 8.01
C PRO A 113 -15.13 -13.80 7.01
N ARG A 114 -14.75 -14.99 7.49
CA ARG A 114 -14.84 -16.21 6.71
C ARG A 114 -16.30 -16.52 6.42
#